data_AF-A0A8C2ATE2-F1
#
_entry.id   AF-A0A8C2ATE2-F1
#
_cell.length_a   1.000
_cell.length_b   1.000
_cell.length_c   1.000
_cell.angle_alpha   90.00
_cell.angle_beta   90.00
_cell.angle_gamma   90.00
#
_symmetry.space_group_name_H-M   'P 1'
#
loop_
_entity.id
_entity.type
_entity.pdbx_description
1 polymer ?
#
loop_
_entity_poly.entity_id
_entity_poly.type
_entity_poly.pdbx_seq_one_letter_code
_entity_poly.pdbx_strand_id
1 'polypeptide(L)'
;ILPGPMLGQGGFGSVFAGTRSSDGLPVAIKYVTKDEGHEDMEGLLPLEVALMTRVSSAPVCPSVLKLLEWFDHPGRYVLILERPDPCQDLHRFCEENGCKRWQTCSCSPSEITAGASRS
;
A
#
# COMPACT_ATOMS: atom_id res chain seq x y z
N ILE A 1 1.05 12.87 -9.50
CA ILE A 1 0.30 11.58 -9.63
C ILE A 1 -1.07 11.90 -10.23
N LEU A 2 -1.48 11.21 -11.28
CA LEU A 2 -2.87 11.23 -11.77
C LEU A 2 -3.71 10.31 -10.87
N PRO A 3 -4.77 10.81 -10.21
CA PRO A 3 -5.56 10.03 -9.27
C PRO A 3 -6.45 9.01 -10.00
N GLY A 4 -6.62 7.85 -9.39
CA GLY A 4 -7.52 6.79 -9.82
C GLY A 4 -8.57 6.46 -8.75
N PRO A 5 -9.37 5.40 -8.95
CA PRO A 5 -10.41 4.99 -8.01
C PRO A 5 -9.83 4.56 -6.66
N MET A 6 -10.68 4.59 -5.62
CA MET A 6 -10.36 4.00 -4.32
C MET A 6 -10.26 2.48 -4.45
N LEU A 7 -9.17 1.91 -3.93
CA LEU A 7 -8.92 0.47 -3.90
C LEU A 7 -9.44 -0.16 -2.61
N GLY A 8 -9.32 0.55 -1.49
CA GLY A 8 -9.81 0.06 -0.20
C GLY A 8 -9.71 1.08 0.93
N GLN A 9 -10.43 0.80 2.01
CA GLN A 9 -10.45 1.63 3.22
C GLN A 9 -10.68 0.73 4.45
N GLY A 10 -10.02 1.03 5.56
CA GLY A 10 -10.18 0.35 6.85
C GLY A 10 -9.47 1.10 7.98
N GLY A 11 -9.28 0.45 9.14
CA GLY A 11 -8.62 1.05 10.32
C GLY A 11 -7.17 1.53 10.08
N PHE A 12 -6.55 1.08 8.99
CA PHE A 12 -5.19 1.46 8.58
C PHE A 12 -5.17 2.59 7.54
N GLY A 13 -6.30 3.28 7.35
CA GLY A 13 -6.45 4.39 6.42
C GLY A 13 -7.12 4.01 5.10
N SER A 14 -6.83 4.77 4.05
CA SER A 14 -7.44 4.61 2.73
C SER A 14 -6.39 4.50 1.64
N VAL A 15 -6.68 3.69 0.62
CA VAL A 15 -5.78 3.40 -0.49
C VAL A 15 -6.47 3.70 -1.81
N PHE A 16 -5.79 4.44 -2.67
CA PHE A 16 -6.27 4.83 -4.00
C PHE A 16 -5.30 4.34 -5.07
N ALA A 17 -5.82 4.02 -6.25
CA ALA A 17 -5.00 3.86 -7.43
C ALA A 17 -4.46 5.22 -7.88
N GLY A 18 -3.32 5.21 -8.57
CA GLY A 18 -2.84 6.36 -9.30
C GLY A 18 -1.86 5.97 -10.38
N THR A 19 -1.49 6.95 -11.20
CA THR A 19 -0.46 6.83 -12.24
C THR A 19 0.56 7.94 -12.06
N ARG A 20 1.84 7.59 -11.95
CA ARG A 20 2.90 8.58 -11.84
C ARG A 20 3.09 9.31 -13.17
N SER A 21 2.92 10.63 -13.14
CA SER A 21 2.84 11.45 -14.35
C SER A 21 4.15 11.52 -15.15
N SER A 22 5.30 11.27 -14.51
CA SER A 22 6.61 11.38 -15.14
C SER A 22 6.93 10.24 -16.10
N ASP A 23 6.43 9.03 -15.81
CA ASP A 23 6.82 7.80 -16.52
C ASP A 23 5.66 6.82 -16.74
N GLY A 24 4.45 7.15 -16.31
CA GLY A 24 3.26 6.31 -16.47
C GLY A 24 3.20 5.12 -15.49
N LEU A 25 4.11 5.04 -14.51
CA LEU A 25 4.14 3.91 -13.57
C LEU A 25 2.83 3.85 -12.74
N PRO A 26 2.12 2.70 -12.69
CA PRO A 26 0.99 2.54 -11.81
C PRO A 26 1.45 2.51 -10.34
N VAL A 27 0.74 3.25 -9.48
CA VAL A 27 1.05 3.40 -8.06
C VAL A 27 -0.19 3.20 -7.19
N ALA A 28 0.03 2.87 -5.93
CA ALA A 28 -0.96 2.89 -4.87
C ALA A 28 -0.64 4.06 -3.92
N ILE A 29 -1.65 4.86 -3.62
CA ILE A 29 -1.55 6.05 -2.77
C ILE A 29 -2.25 5.71 -1.46
N LYS A 30 -1.49 5.51 -0.39
CA LYS A 30 -2.03 5.19 0.93
C LYS A 30 -1.98 6.40 1.85
N TYR A 31 -3.12 6.75 2.43
CA TYR A 31 -3.25 7.79 3.45
C TYR A 31 -3.31 7.13 4.82
N VAL A 32 -2.43 7.56 5.73
CA VAL A 32 -2.37 7.09 7.12
C VAL A 32 -2.61 8.29 8.04
N THR A 33 -3.69 8.27 8.81
CA THR A 33 -4.02 9.36 9.75
C THR A 33 -3.00 9.42 10.88
N LYS A 34 -2.57 10.63 11.28
CA LYS A 34 -1.75 10.81 12.49
C LYS A 34 -2.65 10.69 13.72
N ASP A 35 -2.20 9.96 14.73
CA ASP A 35 -2.88 9.91 16.03
C ASP A 35 -2.57 11.20 16.79
N GLU A 36 -3.60 11.91 17.27
CA GLU A 36 -3.44 13.19 17.98
C GLU A 36 -2.73 13.04 19.33
N GLY A 37 -2.70 11.82 19.91
CA GLY A 37 -2.07 11.52 21.20
C GLY A 37 -0.60 11.10 21.11
N HIS A 38 -0.10 10.84 19.91
CA HIS A 38 1.32 10.64 19.64
C HIS A 38 1.83 11.91 18.96
N GLU A 39 2.01 12.96 19.77
CA GLU A 39 2.69 14.17 19.34
C GLU A 39 3.95 13.77 18.58
N ASP A 40 4.12 14.37 17.40
CA ASP A 40 5.28 14.25 16.52
C ASP A 40 6.54 14.51 17.36
N MET A 41 7.06 13.46 18.01
CA MET A 41 8.31 13.54 18.74
C MET A 41 9.34 13.71 17.63
N GLU A 42 9.77 14.96 17.43
CA GLU A 42 10.50 15.41 16.24
C GLU A 42 11.52 14.34 15.80
N GLY A 43 11.28 13.73 14.64
CA GLY A 43 12.14 12.71 14.05
C GLY A 43 11.66 11.26 14.16
N LEU A 44 10.55 10.95 14.83
CA LEU A 44 9.98 9.59 14.83
C LEU A 44 9.02 9.37 13.66
N LEU A 45 9.43 8.51 12.72
CA LEU A 45 8.57 8.05 11.64
C LEU A 45 7.47 7.11 12.18
N PRO A 46 6.27 7.13 11.58
CA PRO A 46 5.28 6.08 11.81
C PRO A 46 5.88 4.71 11.56
N LEU A 47 5.50 3.73 12.38
CA LEU A 47 5.98 2.37 12.23
C LEU A 47 5.82 1.85 10.79
N GLU A 48 4.70 2.19 10.13
CA GLU A 48 4.46 1.80 8.75
C GLU A 48 5.50 2.39 7.79
N VAL A 49 5.77 3.70 7.87
CA VAL A 49 6.77 4.37 7.02
C VAL A 49 8.17 3.81 7.30
N ALA A 50 8.51 3.61 8.57
CA ALA A 50 9.80 3.07 8.98
C ALA A 50 10.04 1.65 8.44
N LEU A 51 9.05 0.76 8.58
CA LEU A 51 9.13 -0.61 8.09
C LEU A 51 9.18 -0.66 6.55
N MET A 52 8.34 0.13 5.88
CA MET A 52 8.30 0.18 4.42
C MET A 52 9.62 0.72 3.84
N THR A 53 10.22 1.73 4.47
CA THR A 53 11.54 2.24 4.07
C THR A 53 12.61 1.16 4.19
N ARG A 54 12.59 0.39 5.29
CA ARG A 54 13.56 -0.68 5.54
C ARG A 54 13.43 -1.83 4.55
N VAL A 55 12.21 -2.31 4.28
CA VAL A 55 11.98 -3.46 3.38
C VAL A 55 12.16 -3.11 1.89
N SER A 56 12.03 -1.83 1.55
CA SER A 56 12.30 -1.32 0.19
C SER A 56 13.80 -1.11 -0.07
N SER A 57 14.63 -1.16 0.97
CA SER A 57 16.09 -1.04 0.87
C SER A 57 16.76 -2.39 0.59
N ALA A 58 17.97 -2.38 0.03
CA ALA A 58 18.68 -3.61 -0.31
C ALA A 58 19.03 -4.45 0.94
N PRO A 59 18.90 -5.79 0.88
CA PRO A 59 18.40 -6.58 -0.24
C PRO A 59 16.87 -6.48 -0.38
N VAL A 60 16.42 -6.13 -1.59
CA VAL A 60 15.00 -5.93 -1.89
C VAL A 60 14.28 -7.28 -1.94
N CYS A 61 13.15 -7.38 -1.25
CA CYS A 61 12.23 -8.51 -1.39
C CYS A 61 11.26 -8.29 -2.55
N PRO A 62 11.27 -9.10 -3.63
CA PRO A 62 10.38 -8.91 -4.78
C PRO A 62 8.89 -9.12 -4.46
N SER A 63 8.59 -9.80 -3.34
CA SER A 63 7.22 -10.08 -2.91
C SER A 63 6.62 -8.98 -2.02
N VAL A 64 7.37 -7.92 -1.72
CA VAL A 64 6.90 -6.79 -0.93
C VAL A 64 6.90 -5.55 -1.81
N LEU A 65 5.76 -4.86 -1.81
CA LEU A 65 5.61 -3.62 -2.57
C LEU A 65 6.63 -2.59 -2.10
N LYS A 66 7.37 -2.01 -3.03
CA LYS A 66 8.31 -0.94 -2.76
C LYS A 66 7.61 0.36 -2.42
N LEU A 67 8.11 1.02 -1.39
CA LEU A 67 7.89 2.43 -1.14
C LEU A 67 8.72 3.25 -2.12
N LEU A 68 8.03 3.96 -3.01
CA LEU A 68 8.65 4.84 -3.99
C LEU A 68 8.95 6.21 -3.37
N GLU A 69 7.99 6.73 -2.62
CA GLU A 69 8.06 8.04 -1.99
C GLU A 69 7.06 8.11 -0.83
N TRP A 70 7.29 8.99 0.13
CA TRP A 70 6.30 9.30 1.15
C TRP A 70 6.37 10.77 1.52
N PHE A 71 5.25 11.30 2.00
CA PHE A 71 5.11 12.70 2.36
C PHE A 71 4.50 12.84 3.74
N ASP A 72 5.05 13.77 4.51
CA ASP A 72 4.44 14.26 5.73
C ASP A 72 3.50 15.43 5.41
N HIS A 73 2.24 15.33 5.85
CA HIS A 73 1.25 16.39 5.78
C HIS A 73 0.61 16.61 7.17
N PRO A 74 0.07 17.81 7.44
CA PRO A 74 -0.71 18.03 8.65
C PRO A 74 -1.84 16.99 8.79
N GLY A 75 -1.82 16.26 9.90
CA GLY A 75 -2.81 15.25 10.25
C GLY A 75 -2.73 13.91 9.50
N ARG A 76 -1.82 13.73 8.52
CA ARG A 76 -1.67 12.44 7.83
C ARG A 76 -0.31 12.25 7.15
N TYR A 77 0.08 10.99 7.00
CA TYR A 77 1.15 10.56 6.11
C TYR A 77 0.57 10.08 4.78
N VAL A 78 1.29 10.32 3.69
CA VAL A 78 0.94 9.84 2.35
C VAL A 78 2.07 8.94 1.86
N LEU A 79 1.79 7.67 1.60
CA LEU A 79 2.75 6.71 1.07
C LEU A 79 2.43 6.44 -0.40
N ILE A 80 3.45 6.52 -1.26
CA ILE A 80 3.39 6.17 -2.68
C ILE A 80 4.09 4.83 -2.87
N LEU A 81 3.31 3.80 -3.14
CA LEU A 81 3.76 2.43 -3.29
C LEU A 81 3.71 2.01 -4.76
N GLU A 82 4.59 1.09 -5.16
CA GLU A 82 4.41 0.42 -6.44
C GLU A 82 3.07 -0.33 -6.47
N ARG A 83 2.43 -0.36 -7.64
CA ARG A 83 1.16 -1.08 -7.80
C ARG A 83 1.20 -1.92 -9.07
N PRO A 84 1.12 -3.25 -8.92
CA PRO A 84 0.88 -4.15 -10.04
C PRO A 84 -0.46 -3.81 -10.72
N ASP A 85 -0.52 -3.91 -12.04
CA ASP A 85 -1.75 -3.64 -12.81
C ASP A 85 -1.92 -4.74 -13.87
N PRO A 86 -2.97 -5.58 -13.77
CA PRO A 86 -4.07 -5.53 -12.80
C PRO A 86 -3.64 -5.89 -11.37
N CYS A 87 -4.40 -5.41 -10.36
CA CYS A 87 -4.25 -5.82 -8.97
C CYS A 87 -5.62 -6.07 -8.31
N GLN A 88 -5.64 -7.01 -7.38
CA GLN A 88 -6.79 -7.32 -6.52
C GLN A 88 -6.32 -7.42 -5.06
N ASP A 89 -7.14 -6.98 -4.11
CA ASP A 89 -6.83 -7.22 -2.70
C ASP A 89 -7.13 -8.67 -2.29
N LEU A 90 -6.39 -9.15 -1.30
CA LEU A 90 -6.48 -10.49 -0.75
C LEU A 90 -7.91 -10.85 -0.30
N HIS A 91 -8.64 -9.91 0.32
CA HIS A 91 -9.98 -10.17 0.81
C HIS A 91 -10.94 -10.46 -0.34
N ARG A 92 -10.97 -9.57 -1.34
CA ARG A 92 -11.81 -9.75 -2.53
C ARG A 92 -11.46 -11.01 -3.30
N PHE A 93 -10.17 -11.32 -3.44
CA PHE A 93 -9.75 -12.59 -4.06
C PHE A 93 -10.30 -13.81 -3.30
N CYS A 94 -10.26 -13.77 -1.96
CA CYS A 94 -10.81 -14.84 -1.11
C CYS A 94 -12.33 -14.98 -1.23
N GLU A 95 -13.06 -13.86 -1.29
CA GLU A 95 -14.51 -13.85 -1.48
C GLU A 95 -14.91 -14.50 -2.81
N GLU A 96 -14.16 -14.23 -3.88
CA GLU A 96 -14.46 -14.74 -5.22
C GLU A 96 -14.03 -16.20 -5.42
N ASN A 97 -12.92 -16.63 -4.80
CA ASN A 97 -12.30 -17.93 -5.12
C ASN A 97 -12.33 -18.96 -3.98
N GLY A 98 -12.76 -18.55 -2.78
CA GLY A 98 -12.60 -19.31 -1.55
C GLY A 98 -11.13 -19.36 -1.12
N CYS A 99 -10.86 -19.04 0.14
CA CYS A 99 -9.52 -18.94 0.74
C CYS A 99 -8.71 -20.27 0.79
N LYS A 100 -9.09 -21.27 -0.01
CA LYS A 100 -8.43 -22.59 -0.12
C LYS A 100 -7.57 -22.73 -1.39
N ARG A 101 -7.59 -21.75 -2.29
CA ARG A 101 -6.99 -21.82 -3.64
C ARG A 101 -5.61 -21.13 -3.75
N TRP A 102 -5.07 -20.58 -2.67
CA TRP A 102 -3.73 -19.95 -2.61
C TRP A 102 -2.60 -20.85 -3.12
N GLN A 103 -2.77 -22.17 -3.01
CA GLN A 103 -1.76 -23.14 -3.41
C GLN A 103 -1.92 -23.65 -4.85
N THR A 104 -2.93 -23.19 -5.62
CA THR A 104 -3.23 -23.78 -6.94
C THR A 104 -3.63 -22.79 -8.04
N CYS A 105 -3.67 -21.48 -7.79
CA CYS A 105 -3.96 -20.49 -8.83
C CYS A 105 -2.70 -19.96 -9.51
N SER A 106 -2.77 -19.81 -10.82
CA SER A 106 -1.77 -19.21 -11.71
C SER A 106 -1.60 -17.70 -11.57
N CYS A 107 -2.18 -17.09 -10.53
CA CYS A 107 -1.97 -15.68 -10.25
C CYS A 107 -0.61 -15.50 -9.60
N SER A 108 0.22 -14.65 -10.20
CA SER A 108 1.55 -14.38 -9.65
C SER A 108 1.37 -13.67 -8.31
N PRO A 109 2.23 -13.90 -7.28
CA PRO A 109 2.17 -13.18 -6.00
C PRO A 109 2.13 -11.65 -6.14
N SER A 110 2.58 -11.12 -7.29
CA SER A 110 2.49 -9.72 -7.67
C SER A 110 1.07 -9.21 -7.93
N GLU A 111 0.06 -10.05 -8.22
CA GLU A 111 -1.29 -9.56 -8.56
C GLU A 111 -2.14 -9.26 -7.32
N ILE A 112 -1.67 -9.64 -6.12
CA ILE A 112 -2.43 -9.56 -4.87
C ILE A 112 -1.81 -8.51 -3.95
N THR A 113 -2.48 -7.38 -3.79
CA THR A 113 -2.00 -6.27 -2.94
C THR A 113 -2.48 -6.50 -1.50
N ALA A 114 -1.57 -6.81 -0.57
CA ALA A 114 -1.88 -6.85 0.85
C ALA A 114 -1.94 -5.42 1.41
N GLY A 115 -3.14 -4.84 1.54
CA GLY A 115 -3.21 -3.48 2.05
C GLY A 115 -4.57 -2.80 2.06
N ALA A 116 -5.63 -3.48 2.51
CA ALA A 116 -6.82 -2.84 3.08
C ALA A 116 -7.77 -3.94 3.58
N SER A 117 -7.48 -4.54 4.74
CA SER A 117 -8.50 -5.36 5.39
C SER A 117 -9.57 -4.43 5.94
N ARG A 118 -10.82 -4.60 5.50
CA ARG A 118 -11.98 -4.00 6.16
C ARG A 118 -12.05 -4.59 7.57
N SER A 119 -12.10 -3.72 8.57
CA SER A 119 -12.54 -4.04 9.92
C SER A 119 -14.03 -3.76 10.03
#